data_AF-A0A7W0EI10-F1
#
_entry.id   AF-A0A7W0EI10-F1
#
_cell.length_a   1.000
_cell.length_b   1.000
_cell.length_c   1.000
_cell.angle_alpha   90.00
_cell.angle_beta   90.00
_cell.angle_gamma   90.00
#
_symmetry.space_group_name_H-M   'P 1'
#
loop_
_entity.id
_entity.type
_entity.pdbx_description
1 polymer ?
#
loop_
_entity_poly.entity_id
_entity_poly.type
_entity_poly.pdbx_seq_one_letter_code
_entity_poly.pdbx_strand_id
1 'polypeptide(L)'
;MSKGSVELFSKLDFVGFIFHFFFLTAWGWSCIGSILLCCLFWFAALSRFELSYVAPFLSLNFMLVMILSMIFLHEAFTWNKIVGVGVITVGVMIVGSGA
;
A
#
# COMPACT_ATOMS: atom_id res chain seq x y z
N MET A 1 -48.08 15.55 -14.82
CA MET A 1 -46.60 15.61 -14.90
C MET A 1 -46.07 14.39 -14.16
N SER A 2 -45.60 13.40 -14.92
CA SER A 2 -45.37 12.02 -14.43
C SER A 2 -44.16 11.96 -13.50
N LYS A 3 -44.35 11.41 -12.28
CA LYS A 3 -43.32 11.27 -11.23
C LYS A 3 -42.03 10.60 -11.72
N GLY A 4 -42.10 9.77 -12.77
CA GLY A 4 -40.94 9.11 -13.36
C GLY A 4 -39.93 10.05 -14.04
N SER A 5 -40.35 11.22 -14.54
CA SER A 5 -39.43 12.19 -15.16
C SER A 5 -38.54 12.89 -14.13
N VAL A 6 -39.00 13.02 -12.88
CA VAL A 6 -38.29 13.70 -11.79
C VAL A 6 -37.23 12.78 -11.15
N GLU A 7 -37.54 11.49 -10.99
CA GLU A 7 -36.56 10.51 -10.48
C GLU A 7 -35.40 10.28 -11.46
N LEU A 8 -35.68 10.28 -12.77
CA LEU A 8 -34.62 10.11 -13.78
C LEU A 8 -33.65 11.31 -13.79
N PHE A 9 -34.17 12.52 -13.64
CA PHE A 9 -33.34 13.73 -13.55
C PHE A 9 -32.43 13.68 -12.32
N SER A 10 -32.98 13.31 -11.15
CA SER A 10 -32.20 13.21 -9.92
C SER A 10 -31.09 12.15 -9.99
N LYS A 11 -31.32 11.02 -10.67
CA LYS A 11 -30.28 10.00 -10.88
C LYS A 11 -29.19 10.46 -11.83
N LEU A 12 -29.52 11.23 -12.87
CA LEU A 12 -28.54 11.76 -13.83
C LEU A 12 -27.59 12.77 -13.17
N ASP A 13 -28.13 13.66 -12.32
CA ASP A 13 -27.32 14.64 -11.58
C ASP A 13 -26.43 13.97 -10.51
N PHE A 14 -26.92 12.92 -9.85
CA PHE A 14 -26.14 12.13 -8.89
C PHE A 14 -24.97 11.40 -9.55
N VAL A 15 -25.18 10.81 -10.73
CA VAL A 15 -24.13 10.17 -11.51
C VAL A 15 -23.09 11.21 -11.96
N GLY A 16 -23.54 12.39 -12.42
CA GLY A 16 -22.65 13.51 -12.75
C GLY A 16 -21.79 13.99 -11.57
N PHE A 17 -22.37 14.05 -10.36
CA PHE A 17 -21.63 14.38 -9.13
C PHE A 17 -20.55 13.34 -8.78
N ILE A 18 -20.86 12.04 -8.91
CA ILE A 18 -19.88 10.96 -8.71
C ILE A 18 -18.74 11.07 -9.74
N PHE A 19 -19.04 11.32 -11.02
CA PHE A 19 -18.02 11.48 -12.04
C PHE A 19 -17.15 12.70 -11.79
N HIS A 20 -17.73 13.84 -11.40
CA HIS A 20 -16.96 15.04 -11.03
C HIS A 20 -16.07 14.77 -9.81
N PHE A 21 -16.61 14.14 -8.76
CA PHE A 21 -15.84 13.78 -7.56
C PHE A 21 -14.69 12.82 -7.89
N PHE A 22 -14.89 11.86 -8.79
CA PHE A 22 -13.88 10.89 -9.18
C PHE A 22 -12.80 11.49 -10.11
N PHE A 23 -13.17 12.35 -11.06
CA PHE A 23 -12.23 12.92 -12.05
C PHE A 23 -11.48 14.18 -11.58
N LEU A 24 -12.11 15.05 -10.78
CA LEU A 24 -11.54 16.34 -10.38
C LEU A 24 -10.97 16.36 -8.96
N THR A 25 -11.20 15.32 -8.16
CA THR A 25 -10.54 15.20 -6.86
C THR A 25 -9.09 14.77 -7.07
N ALA A 26 -8.17 15.70 -6.86
CA ALA A 26 -6.71 15.53 -6.94
C ALA A 26 -6.14 14.33 -6.14
N TRP A 27 -6.94 13.74 -5.25
CA TRP A 27 -6.60 12.56 -4.46
C TRP A 27 -6.47 11.27 -5.28
N GLY A 28 -7.22 11.11 -6.38
CA GLY A 28 -7.09 9.92 -7.24
C GLY A 28 -5.78 9.90 -8.04
N TRP A 29 -5.35 11.09 -8.48
CA TRP A 29 -4.14 11.27 -9.28
C TRP A 29 -2.86 11.03 -8.48
N SER A 30 -2.85 11.33 -7.17
CA SER A 30 -1.68 11.08 -6.30
C SER A 30 -1.44 9.59 -6.05
N CYS A 31 -2.50 8.77 -5.99
CA CYS A 31 -2.39 7.31 -5.88
C CYS A 31 -1.80 6.69 -7.15
N ILE A 32 -2.25 7.12 -8.33
CA ILE A 32 -1.72 6.67 -9.63
C ILE A 32 -0.23 7.05 -9.76
N GLY A 33 0.14 8.27 -9.37
CA GLY A 33 1.55 8.68 -9.35
C GLY A 33 2.40 7.82 -8.42
N SER A 34 1.90 7.54 -7.21
CA SER A 34 2.63 6.77 -6.20
C SER A 34 2.79 5.29 -6.57
N ILE A 35 1.75 4.65 -7.14
CA ILE A 35 1.82 3.23 -7.55
C ILE A 35 2.79 3.05 -8.70
N LEU A 36 2.82 3.99 -9.66
CA LEU A 36 3.80 3.99 -10.75
C LEU A 36 5.23 4.14 -10.21
N LEU A 37 5.46 5.07 -9.29
CA LEU A 37 6.77 5.26 -8.66
C LEU A 37 7.23 4.02 -7.89
N CYS A 38 6.32 3.39 -7.13
CA CYS A 38 6.57 2.15 -6.41
C CYS A 38 6.97 1.02 -7.36
N CYS A 39 6.21 0.81 -8.43
CA CYS A 39 6.53 -0.19 -9.45
C CYS A 39 7.88 0.08 -10.12
N LEU A 40 8.20 1.34 -10.45
CA LEU A 40 9.50 1.71 -11.04
C LEU A 40 10.65 1.42 -10.08
N PHE A 41 10.50 1.75 -8.79
CA PHE A 41 11.48 1.43 -7.76
C PHE A 41 11.66 -0.09 -7.62
N TRP A 42 10.59 -0.86 -7.72
CA TRP A 42 10.63 -2.32 -7.66
C TRP A 42 11.34 -2.93 -8.87
N PHE A 43 11.03 -2.48 -10.08
CA PHE A 43 11.72 -2.92 -11.29
C PHE A 43 13.19 -2.50 -11.30
N ALA A 44 13.53 -1.31 -10.79
CA ALA A 44 14.91 -0.88 -10.63
C ALA A 44 15.68 -1.76 -9.64
N ALA A 45 15.05 -2.16 -8.53
CA ALA A 45 15.63 -3.09 -7.56
C ALA A 45 15.88 -4.47 -8.19
N LEU A 46 14.89 -5.01 -8.93
CA LEU A 46 15.03 -6.29 -9.65
C LEU A 46 16.09 -6.25 -10.77
N SER A 47 16.38 -5.07 -11.35
CA SER A 47 17.37 -4.94 -12.42
C SER A 47 18.82 -4.83 -11.93
N ARG A 48 19.05 -4.52 -10.64
CA ARG A 48 20.40 -4.29 -10.08
C ARG A 48 20.78 -5.29 -8.98
N PHE A 49 19.81 -5.99 -8.43
CA PHE A 49 20.01 -7.02 -7.41
C PHE A 49 19.44 -8.35 -7.90
N GLU A 50 20.21 -9.42 -7.75
CA GLU A 50 19.70 -10.79 -7.92
C GLU A 50 18.54 -11.01 -6.94
N LEU A 51 17.51 -11.78 -7.34
CA LEU A 51 16.27 -12.00 -6.58
C LEU A 51 16.48 -12.26 -5.07
N SER A 52 17.61 -12.87 -4.69
CA SER A 52 18.03 -13.14 -3.32
C SER A 52 18.25 -11.90 -2.43
N TYR A 53 18.59 -10.73 -3.00
CA TYR A 53 18.77 -9.50 -2.22
C TYR A 53 17.48 -8.68 -2.07
N VAL A 54 16.47 -8.93 -2.91
CA VAL A 54 15.18 -8.22 -2.85
C VAL A 54 14.24 -8.87 -1.83
N ALA A 55 14.35 -10.19 -1.63
CA ALA A 55 13.62 -10.94 -0.62
C ALA A 55 13.77 -10.41 0.84
N PRO A 56 14.98 -10.03 1.32
CA PRO A 56 15.11 -9.37 2.62
C PRO A 56 14.42 -8.02 2.68
N PHE A 57 14.34 -7.27 1.58
CA PHE A 57 13.65 -5.98 1.56
C PHE A 57 12.14 -6.12 1.78
N LEU A 58 11.53 -7.17 1.24
CA LEU A 58 10.11 -7.49 1.44
C LEU A 58 9.80 -7.82 2.92
N SER A 59 10.74 -8.47 3.58
CA SER A 59 10.60 -8.87 4.99
C SER A 59 10.93 -7.73 5.96
N LEU A 60 11.87 -6.86 5.58
CA LEU A 60 12.18 -5.63 6.31
C LEU A 60 10.97 -4.68 6.34
N ASN A 61 10.13 -4.71 5.30
CA ASN A 61 8.90 -3.92 5.24
C ASN A 61 7.96 -4.22 6.43
N PHE A 62 7.81 -5.50 6.81
CA PHE A 62 7.01 -5.90 7.98
C PHE A 62 7.57 -5.33 9.29
N MET A 63 8.90 -5.31 9.45
CA MET A 63 9.54 -4.70 10.61
C MET A 63 9.31 -3.18 10.64
N LEU A 64 9.45 -2.53 9.49
CA LEU A 64 9.27 -1.09 9.34
C LEU A 64 7.82 -0.66 9.64
N VAL A 65 6.84 -1.38 9.10
CA VAL A 65 5.41 -1.16 9.37
C VAL A 65 5.11 -1.38 10.85
N MET A 66 5.72 -2.39 11.48
CA MET A 66 5.55 -2.64 12.92
C MET A 66 6.08 -1.47 13.76
N ILE A 67 7.27 -0.95 13.45
CA ILE A 67 7.85 0.22 14.13
C ILE A 67 7.00 1.48 13.88
N LEU A 68 6.58 1.73 12.64
CA LEU A 68 5.70 2.87 12.33
C LEU A 68 4.37 2.75 13.08
N SER A 69 3.78 1.56 13.15
CA SER A 69 2.54 1.32 13.89
C SER A 69 2.71 1.55 15.39
N MET A 70 3.90 1.34 15.97
CA MET A 70 4.18 1.69 17.37
C MET A 70 4.16 3.20 17.59
N ILE A 71 4.80 3.95 16.68
CA ILE A 71 4.91 5.41 16.79
C ILE A 71 3.57 6.09 16.49
N PHE A 72 2.83 5.62 15.48
CA PHE A 72 1.57 6.24 15.04
C PHE A 72 0.35 5.77 15.83
N LEU A 73 0.29 4.49 16.22
CA LEU A 73 -0.91 3.88 16.80
C LEU A 73 -0.79 3.67 18.32
N HIS A 74 0.40 3.84 18.92
CA HIS A 74 0.67 3.68 20.37
C HIS A 74 0.09 2.38 20.98
N GLU A 75 0.00 1.29 20.20
CA GLU A 75 -0.53 0.02 20.72
C GLU A 75 0.41 -0.66 21.72
N ALA A 76 -0.19 -1.40 22.67
CA ALA A 76 0.52 -2.13 23.71
C ALA A 76 1.45 -3.21 23.14
N PHE A 77 2.71 -3.10 23.53
CA PHE A 77 3.81 -3.93 23.08
C PHE A 77 3.74 -5.33 23.70
N THR A 78 3.59 -6.37 22.89
CA THR A 78 3.75 -7.76 23.36
C THR A 78 5.13 -8.28 22.96
N TRP A 79 5.87 -8.85 23.92
CA TRP A 79 7.21 -9.41 23.70
C TRP A 79 7.23 -10.42 22.53
N ASN A 80 6.13 -11.14 22.34
CA ASN A 80 5.90 -12.06 21.24
C ASN A 80 6.04 -11.40 19.85
N LYS A 81 5.63 -10.14 19.66
CA LYS A 81 5.78 -9.42 18.38
C LYS A 81 7.26 -9.09 18.07
N ILE A 82 8.06 -8.75 19.08
CA ILE A 82 9.51 -8.51 18.91
C ILE A 82 10.20 -9.79 18.47
N VAL A 83 9.95 -10.88 19.20
CA VAL A 83 10.59 -12.17 18.94
C VAL A 83 10.17 -12.68 17.56
N GLY A 84 8.89 -12.60 17.21
CA GLY A 84 8.39 -13.00 15.90
C GLY A 84 9.07 -12.22 14.76
N VAL A 85 9.23 -10.91 14.89
CA VAL A 85 9.89 -10.12 13.85
C VAL A 85 11.40 -10.34 13.82
N GLY A 86 12.05 -10.51 14.96
CA GLY A 86 13.46 -10.94 15.00
C GLY A 86 13.69 -12.26 14.27
N VAL A 87 12.81 -13.25 14.47
CA VAL A 87 12.86 -14.54 13.77
C VAL A 87 12.65 -14.38 12.26
N ILE A 88 11.69 -13.55 11.83
CA ILE A 88 11.45 -13.27 10.40
C ILE A 88 12.68 -12.59 9.78
N THR A 89 13.25 -11.59 10.45
CA THR A 89 14.45 -10.89 9.98
C THR A 89 15.64 -11.85 9.84
N VAL A 90 15.91 -12.68 10.84
CA VAL A 90 17.00 -13.66 10.79
C VAL A 90 16.75 -14.73 9.71
N GLY A 91 15.54 -15.28 9.65
CA GLY A 91 15.19 -16.29 8.64
C GLY A 91 15.39 -15.78 7.22
N VAL A 92 15.09 -14.51 6.97
CA VAL A 92 15.22 -13.93 5.64
C VAL A 92 16.66 -13.51 5.34
N MET A 93 17.44 -13.07 6.33
CA MET A 93 18.88 -12.88 6.16
C MET A 93 19.56 -14.21 5.77
N ILE A 94 19.17 -15.33 6.38
CA ILE A 94 19.69 -16.65 6.03
C ILE A 94 19.34 -17.03 4.59
N VAL A 95 18.09 -16.82 4.17
CA VAL A 95 17.65 -17.06 2.78
C VAL A 95 18.42 -16.19 1.79
N GLY A 96 18.63 -14.91 2.10
CA GLY A 96 19.36 -13.99 1.23
C GLY A 96 20.87 -14.24 1.19
N SER A 97 21.44 -14.83 2.24
CA SER A 97 22.87 -15.17 2.34
C SER A 97 23.20 -16.59 1.84
N GLY A 98 22.19 -17.38 1.47
CA GLY A 98 22.34 -18.75 0.99
C GLY A 98 22.62 -18.88 -0.52
N ALA A 99 23.03 -17.79 -1.17
CA ALA A 99 23.56 -17.77 -2.54
C ALA A 99 25.08 -17.68 -2.53
#